data_AF-A0ABD6D6R2-F1
#
_entry.id   AF-A0ABD6D6R2-F1
#
_cell.length_a   1.000
_cell.length_b   1.000
_cell.length_c   1.000
_cell.angle_alpha   90.00
_cell.angle_beta   90.00
_cell.angle_gamma   90.00
#
_symmetry.space_group_name_H-M   'P 1'
#
loop_
_entity.id
_entity.type
_entity.pdbx_description
1 polymer ?
#
loop_
_entity_poly.entity_id
_entity_poly.type
_entity_poly.pdbx_seq_one_letter_code
_entity_poly.pdbx_strand_id
1 'polypeptide(L)'
;MKRRRLLVASGTVLTLTIAGCSGDTDGDGRERSIGGDRESGSDEGEGESEQDVELLDHELYNEGQFDVGVSGTLENVSGEELSYVAVEIFFLDSDGTQIDEGLDNTTDLAPERRWEFDAMYLGDEADRIDTYEIETDVSNF
;
A
#
# COMPACT_ATOMS: atom_id res chain seq x y z
N MET A 1 -19.94 5.77 -19.81
CA MET A 1 -19.06 5.73 -18.62
C MET A 1 -17.66 6.15 -19.05
N LYS A 2 -17.09 7.19 -18.46
CA LYS A 2 -15.82 7.80 -18.91
C LYS A 2 -14.65 7.13 -18.19
N ARG A 3 -13.85 6.35 -18.92
CA ARG A 3 -12.62 5.72 -18.43
C ARG A 3 -11.55 6.78 -18.21
N ARG A 4 -11.13 7.02 -16.97
CA ARG A 4 -10.01 7.92 -16.67
C ARG A 4 -8.76 7.07 -16.46
N ARG A 5 -7.88 7.08 -17.46
CA ARG A 5 -6.52 6.54 -17.37
C ARG A 5 -5.62 7.70 -16.91
N LEU A 6 -4.97 7.56 -15.77
CA LEU A 6 -4.06 8.57 -15.23
C LEU A 6 -2.64 8.22 -15.69
N LEU A 7 -2.08 9.07 -16.55
CA LEU A 7 -0.70 9.00 -17.04
C LEU A 7 0.23 9.61 -15.99
N VAL A 8 1.20 8.82 -15.51
CA VAL A 8 2.33 9.30 -14.70
C VAL A 8 3.24 10.14 -15.59
N ALA A 9 3.40 11.43 -15.26
CA ALA A 9 4.35 12.32 -15.92
C ALA A 9 5.64 12.38 -15.10
N SER A 10 6.70 11.75 -15.61
CA SER A 10 8.06 11.87 -15.06
C SER A 10 8.57 13.31 -15.21
N GLY A 11 8.85 13.96 -14.08
CA GLY A 11 9.48 15.28 -14.03
C GLY A 11 10.87 15.18 -13.41
N THR A 12 11.91 15.15 -14.25
CA THR A 12 13.32 15.38 -13.86
C THR A 12 13.56 16.88 -13.61
N VAL A 13 14.74 17.23 -13.05
CA VAL A 13 15.43 18.56 -13.04
C VAL A 13 15.36 19.29 -11.67
N LEU A 14 16.39 19.85 -11.01
CA LEU A 14 17.77 20.29 -11.32
C LEU A 14 18.61 20.35 -10.01
N THR A 15 19.93 20.18 -10.10
CA THR A 15 20.91 20.38 -9.01
C THR A 15 21.18 21.86 -8.70
N LEU A 16 21.36 22.20 -7.43
CA LEU A 16 21.87 23.50 -6.97
C LEU A 16 23.14 23.28 -6.13
N THR A 17 24.26 23.79 -6.63
CA THR A 17 25.52 23.93 -5.89
C THR A 17 25.53 25.30 -5.24
N ILE A 18 25.73 25.39 -3.92
CA ILE A 18 25.95 26.66 -3.23
C ILE A 18 27.31 26.60 -2.53
N ALA A 19 28.24 27.38 -3.09
CA ALA A 19 29.47 27.81 -2.43
C ALA A 19 29.15 29.02 -1.53
N GLY A 20 29.66 29.03 -0.31
CA GLY A 20 29.51 30.18 0.59
C GLY A 20 30.51 30.13 1.75
N CYS A 21 31.65 30.81 1.59
CA CYS A 21 32.59 31.13 2.67
C CYS A 21 32.44 32.60 3.08
N SER A 22 32.60 32.87 4.38
CA SER A 22 32.85 34.15 5.11
C SER A 22 31.75 34.40 6.14
N GLY A 23 31.99 34.82 7.39
CA GLY A 23 33.15 35.32 8.11
C GLY A 23 32.60 36.06 9.35
N ASP A 24 33.29 35.93 10.49
CA ASP A 24 32.89 36.39 11.84
C ASP A 24 32.66 37.91 11.99
N THR A 25 31.70 38.35 12.84
CA THR A 25 31.81 39.50 13.80
C THR A 25 30.49 39.69 14.59
N ASP A 26 30.62 39.78 15.93
CA ASP A 26 29.63 40.05 16.97
C ASP A 26 28.84 41.38 16.88
N GLY A 27 27.60 41.38 17.39
CA GLY A 27 26.80 42.59 17.61
C GLY A 27 25.48 42.33 18.37
N ASP A 28 25.45 42.67 19.66
CA ASP A 28 24.34 42.55 20.62
C ASP A 28 23.21 43.59 20.37
N GLY A 29 21.94 43.17 20.43
CA GLY A 29 20.81 44.09 20.23
C GLY A 29 19.40 43.49 20.19
N ARG A 30 18.96 42.85 21.28
CA ARG A 30 17.56 42.67 21.77
C ARG A 30 16.37 43.05 20.86
N GLU A 31 15.52 42.07 20.53
CA GLU A 31 14.04 42.19 20.52
C GLU A 31 13.37 40.80 20.70
N ARG A 32 12.31 40.75 21.51
CA ARG A 32 11.61 39.52 21.95
C ARG A 32 10.56 39.09 20.91
N SER A 33 10.53 37.81 20.56
CA SER A 33 9.27 37.04 20.45
C SER A 33 9.53 35.56 20.69
N ILE A 34 8.62 34.98 21.47
CA ILE A 34 8.63 33.62 22.00
C ILE A 34 8.04 32.68 20.95
N GLY A 35 8.66 31.51 20.79
CA GLY A 35 8.11 30.40 20.01
C GLY A 35 9.20 29.38 19.70
N GLY A 36 9.68 28.67 20.72
CA GLY A 36 10.52 27.51 20.50
C GLY A 36 9.65 26.30 20.25
N ASP A 37 10.03 25.46 19.27
CA ASP A 37 9.89 24.01 19.29
C ASP A 37 10.84 23.50 18.20
N ARG A 38 12.03 23.04 18.60
CA ARG A 38 12.39 21.61 18.60
C ARG A 38 12.26 21.02 17.20
N GLU A 39 13.34 21.12 16.44
CA GLU A 39 13.64 20.13 15.41
C GLU A 39 13.87 18.79 16.14
N SER A 40 12.77 18.06 16.33
CA SER A 40 12.81 16.66 16.69
C SER A 40 12.94 15.89 15.38
N GLY A 41 14.11 15.29 15.19
CA GLY A 41 14.25 14.22 14.24
C GLY A 41 13.32 13.07 14.62
N SER A 42 12.61 12.59 13.60
CA SER A 42 12.15 11.22 13.37
C SER A 42 12.13 11.16 11.84
N ASP A 43 13.19 10.73 11.16
CA ASP A 43 13.52 9.32 10.96
C ASP A 43 12.31 8.40 11.06
N GLU A 44 11.60 8.29 9.95
CA GLU A 44 10.99 7.04 9.51
C GLU A 44 11.37 6.92 8.04
N GLY A 45 12.65 6.60 7.78
CA GLY A 45 12.90 5.68 6.69
C GLY A 45 12.10 4.45 7.05
N GLU A 46 10.98 4.22 6.37
CA GLU A 46 10.30 2.94 6.38
C GLU A 46 11.40 1.93 6.08
N GLY A 47 11.84 1.23 7.12
CA GLY A 47 12.67 0.06 6.95
C GLY A 47 11.89 -0.80 5.97
N GLU A 48 12.55 -1.16 4.89
CA GLU A 48 12.05 -2.09 3.90
C GLU A 48 11.75 -3.36 4.69
N SER A 49 10.53 -3.50 5.22
CA SER A 49 10.09 -4.74 5.81
C SER A 49 10.16 -5.71 4.66
N GLU A 50 11.07 -6.68 4.75
CA GLU A 50 11.20 -7.76 3.79
C GLU A 50 9.85 -8.50 3.79
N GLN A 51 8.96 -8.12 2.88
CA GLN A 51 7.66 -8.75 2.71
C GLN A 51 7.92 -10.13 2.11
N ASP A 52 7.38 -11.19 2.72
CA ASP A 52 7.53 -12.56 2.22
C ASP A 52 6.82 -12.79 0.87
N VAL A 53 5.87 -11.91 0.56
CA VAL A 53 5.03 -11.96 -0.64
C VAL A 53 4.98 -10.59 -1.32
N GLU A 54 4.83 -10.61 -2.64
CA GLU A 54 4.63 -9.42 -3.48
C GLU A 54 3.30 -9.55 -4.23
N LEU A 55 2.41 -8.58 -4.05
CA LEU A 55 1.18 -8.47 -4.83
C LEU A 55 1.49 -7.85 -6.20
N LEU A 56 1.28 -8.60 -7.28
CA LEU A 56 1.64 -8.20 -8.65
C LEU A 56 0.51 -7.43 -9.34
N ASP A 57 -0.73 -7.88 -9.14
CA ASP A 57 -1.93 -7.27 -9.70
C ASP A 57 -3.17 -7.65 -8.88
N HIS A 58 -4.21 -6.82 -9.00
CA HIS A 58 -5.53 -7.08 -8.42
C HIS A 58 -6.60 -6.22 -9.12
N GLU A 59 -7.80 -6.76 -9.31
CA GLU A 59 -8.93 -6.07 -9.91
C GLU A 59 -10.26 -6.52 -9.27
N LEU A 60 -11.11 -5.55 -8.94
CA LEU A 60 -12.51 -5.82 -8.59
C LEU A 60 -13.26 -6.19 -9.86
N TYR A 61 -13.85 -7.37 -9.89
CA TYR A 61 -14.78 -7.78 -10.93
C TYR A 61 -16.22 -7.79 -10.39
N ASN A 62 -17.17 -7.53 -11.29
CA ASN A 62 -18.61 -7.63 -11.03
C ASN A 62 -19.30 -8.02 -12.33
N GLU A 63 -19.50 -9.33 -12.52
CA GLU A 63 -20.03 -9.95 -13.73
C GLU A 63 -21.48 -10.47 -13.54
N GLY A 64 -22.01 -10.41 -12.32
CA GLY A 64 -23.39 -10.79 -12.01
C GLY A 64 -23.66 -10.87 -10.51
N GLN A 65 -24.89 -11.25 -10.15
CA GLN A 65 -25.36 -11.26 -8.75
C GLN A 65 -24.53 -12.15 -7.81
N PHE A 66 -23.87 -13.18 -8.33
CA PHE A 66 -23.07 -14.14 -7.55
C PHE A 66 -21.64 -14.27 -8.11
N ASP A 67 -21.22 -13.28 -8.89
CA ASP A 67 -19.95 -13.28 -9.61
C ASP A 67 -19.31 -11.89 -9.41
N VAL A 68 -18.92 -11.65 -8.16
CA VAL A 68 -18.33 -10.40 -7.68
C VAL A 68 -17.22 -10.76 -6.71
N GLY A 69 -16.08 -10.09 -6.83
CA GLY A 69 -14.92 -10.35 -5.98
C GLY A 69 -13.72 -9.56 -6.44
N VAL A 70 -12.58 -9.81 -5.80
CA VAL A 70 -11.30 -9.29 -6.23
C VAL A 70 -10.42 -10.47 -6.61
N SER A 71 -9.96 -10.47 -7.86
CA SER A 71 -8.97 -11.43 -8.34
C SER A 71 -7.64 -10.73 -8.56
N GLY A 72 -6.56 -11.49 -8.51
CA GLY A 72 -5.22 -10.95 -8.69
C GLY A 72 -4.14 -12.02 -8.66
N THR A 73 -2.88 -11.57 -8.73
CA THR A 73 -1.72 -12.45 -8.66
C THR A 73 -0.77 -11.99 -7.56
N LEU A 74 -0.30 -12.94 -6.76
CA LEU A 74 0.71 -12.74 -5.73
C LEU A 74 1.89 -13.68 -5.96
N GLU A 75 3.11 -13.24 -5.66
CA GLU A 75 4.35 -14.03 -5.76
C GLU A 75 4.99 -14.23 -4.39
N ASN A 76 5.47 -15.44 -4.11
CA ASN A 76 6.35 -15.68 -2.97
C ASN A 76 7.78 -15.20 -3.29
N VAL A 77 8.22 -14.14 -2.62
CA VAL A 77 9.54 -13.52 -2.78
C VAL A 77 10.48 -13.79 -1.60
N SER A 78 10.03 -14.55 -0.59
CA SER A 78 10.81 -14.88 0.62
C SER A 78 12.07 -15.73 0.36
N GLY A 79 12.10 -16.48 -0.75
CA GLY A 79 13.17 -17.43 -1.06
C GLY A 79 13.06 -18.79 -0.35
N GLU A 80 12.01 -19.00 0.46
CA GLU A 80 11.66 -20.28 1.07
C GLU A 80 10.20 -20.68 0.76
N GLU A 81 9.77 -21.88 1.16
CA GLU A 81 8.37 -22.30 0.99
C GLU A 81 7.52 -21.71 2.11
N LEU A 82 6.44 -21.01 1.76
CA LEU A 82 5.50 -20.44 2.72
C LEU A 82 4.40 -21.46 3.04
N SER A 83 4.25 -21.80 4.32
CA SER A 83 3.35 -22.86 4.74
C SER A 83 1.87 -22.48 4.58
N TYR A 84 1.54 -21.22 4.84
CA TYR A 84 0.20 -20.65 4.64
C TYR A 84 0.31 -19.22 4.15
N VAL A 85 -0.46 -18.89 3.12
CA VAL A 85 -0.63 -17.54 2.57
C VAL A 85 -2.11 -17.28 2.37
N ALA A 86 -2.60 -16.15 2.87
CA ALA A 86 -3.97 -15.69 2.65
C ALA A 86 -3.99 -14.26 2.09
N VAL A 87 -5.00 -14.00 1.27
CA VAL A 87 -5.39 -12.66 0.84
C VAL A 87 -6.79 -12.40 1.41
N GLU A 88 -6.90 -11.34 2.20
CA GLU A 88 -8.16 -10.85 2.76
C GLU A 88 -8.53 -9.54 2.07
N ILE A 89 -9.79 -9.42 1.66
CA ILE A 89 -10.35 -8.25 0.98
C ILE A 89 -11.46 -7.67 1.84
N PHE A 90 -11.34 -6.39 2.18
CA PHE A 90 -12.40 -5.66 2.86
C PHE A 90 -13.18 -4.84 1.84
N PHE A 91 -14.44 -5.19 1.62
CA PHE A 91 -15.30 -4.47 0.69
C PHE A 91 -15.92 -3.27 1.40
N LEU A 92 -15.72 -2.07 0.84
CA LEU A 92 -16.15 -0.81 1.46
C LEU A 92 -17.23 -0.13 0.62
N ASP A 93 -18.21 0.49 1.30
CA ASP A 93 -19.16 1.38 0.65
C ASP A 93 -18.63 2.81 0.46
N SER A 94 -19.43 3.69 -0.16
CA SER A 94 -19.03 5.06 -0.49
C SER A 94 -18.70 5.95 0.71
N ASP A 95 -19.09 5.54 1.92
CA ASP A 95 -18.77 6.24 3.16
C ASP A 95 -17.48 5.70 3.81
N GLY A 96 -16.84 4.68 3.20
CA GLY A 96 -15.69 3.97 3.73
C GLY A 96 -16.07 2.95 4.82
N THR A 97 -17.34 2.55 4.90
CA THR A 97 -17.78 1.52 5.85
C THR A 97 -17.50 0.14 5.25
N GLN A 98 -16.81 -0.73 5.99
CA GLN A 98 -16.70 -2.13 5.61
C GLN A 98 -18.08 -2.79 5.65
N ILE A 99 -18.53 -3.30 4.50
CA ILE A 99 -19.84 -3.94 4.35
C ILE A 99 -19.74 -5.47 4.35
N ASP A 100 -18.58 -6.02 3.96
CA ASP A 100 -18.30 -7.45 3.97
C ASP A 100 -16.79 -7.70 3.79
N GLU A 101 -16.40 -8.97 3.81
CA GLU A 101 -15.04 -9.42 3.55
C GLU A 101 -15.00 -10.64 2.61
N GLY A 102 -13.90 -10.79 1.88
CA GLY A 102 -13.61 -11.94 1.04
C GLY A 102 -12.24 -12.51 1.41
N LEU A 103 -12.08 -13.82 1.33
CA LEU A 103 -10.83 -14.49 1.65
C LEU A 103 -10.56 -15.58 0.61
N ASP A 104 -9.33 -15.60 0.12
CA ASP A 104 -8.77 -16.78 -0.55
C ASP A 104 -7.42 -17.12 0.09
N ASN A 105 -7.04 -18.38 0.05
CA ASN A 105 -5.82 -18.84 0.70
C ASN A 105 -5.20 -20.06 0.01
N THR A 106 -3.91 -20.24 0.22
CA THR A 106 -3.17 -21.41 -0.27
C THR A 106 -2.16 -21.89 0.77
N THR A 107 -1.62 -23.10 0.56
CA THR A 107 -0.59 -23.70 1.41
C THR A 107 0.59 -24.17 0.58
N ASP A 108 1.74 -24.31 1.22
CA ASP A 108 2.96 -24.82 0.60
C ASP A 108 3.34 -24.06 -0.70
N LEU A 109 3.27 -22.72 -0.61
CA LEU A 109 3.59 -21.83 -1.72
C LEU A 109 5.12 -21.78 -1.87
N ALA A 110 5.64 -22.57 -2.82
CA ALA A 110 7.07 -22.64 -3.11
C ALA A 110 7.69 -21.26 -3.44
N PRO A 111 9.01 -21.08 -3.25
CA PRO A 111 9.69 -19.84 -3.61
C PRO A 111 9.53 -19.52 -5.10
N GLU A 112 9.40 -18.23 -5.43
CA GLU A 112 9.18 -17.70 -6.79
C GLU A 112 7.87 -18.20 -7.44
N ARG A 113 7.02 -18.95 -6.70
CA ARG A 113 5.72 -19.38 -7.22
C ARG A 113 4.75 -18.21 -7.14
N ARG A 114 4.03 -18.04 -8.24
CA ARG A 114 2.87 -17.17 -8.32
C ARG A 114 1.59 -17.94 -8.03
N TRP A 115 0.69 -17.29 -7.33
CA TRP A 115 -0.64 -17.76 -7.02
C TRP A 115 -1.65 -16.75 -7.52
N GLU A 116 -2.56 -17.22 -8.37
CA GLU A 116 -3.76 -16.48 -8.77
C GLU A 116 -4.81 -16.71 -7.68
N PHE A 117 -5.24 -15.63 -7.03
CA PHE A 117 -6.27 -15.67 -5.98
C PHE A 117 -7.59 -15.11 -6.50
N ASP A 118 -8.69 -15.57 -5.90
CA ASP A 118 -10.04 -15.07 -6.16
C ASP A 118 -10.82 -14.96 -4.84
N ALA A 119 -10.78 -13.78 -4.24
CA ALA A 119 -11.48 -13.47 -3.00
C ALA A 119 -12.89 -12.95 -3.32
N MET A 120 -13.86 -13.85 -3.29
CA MET A 120 -15.26 -13.56 -3.64
C MET A 120 -15.97 -12.71 -2.58
N TYR A 121 -16.82 -11.79 -3.04
CA TYR A 121 -17.83 -11.14 -2.21
C TYR A 121 -19.04 -12.08 -2.06
N LEU A 122 -19.33 -12.51 -0.84
CA LEU A 122 -20.40 -13.47 -0.56
C LEU A 122 -21.71 -12.82 -0.07
N GLY A 123 -21.73 -11.50 0.10
CA GLY A 123 -22.91 -10.75 0.50
C GLY A 123 -23.95 -10.58 -0.61
N ASP A 124 -25.11 -10.06 -0.24
CA ASP A 124 -26.24 -9.85 -1.16
C ASP A 124 -26.32 -8.41 -1.71
N GLU A 125 -25.42 -7.51 -1.29
CA GLU A 125 -25.48 -6.06 -1.56
C GLU A 125 -24.28 -5.58 -2.41
N ALA A 126 -23.88 -6.35 -3.42
CA ALA A 126 -22.71 -6.04 -4.27
C ALA A 126 -22.78 -4.64 -4.93
N ASP A 127 -23.99 -4.13 -5.20
CA ASP A 127 -24.20 -2.78 -5.73
C ASP A 127 -23.75 -1.66 -4.78
N ARG A 128 -23.50 -1.96 -3.49
CA ARG A 128 -23.00 -1.00 -2.51
C ARG A 128 -21.48 -0.88 -2.47
N ILE A 129 -20.74 -1.79 -3.11
CA ILE A 129 -19.28 -1.76 -3.13
C ILE A 129 -18.82 -0.53 -3.93
N ASP A 130 -18.06 0.35 -3.29
CA ASP A 130 -17.43 1.52 -3.93
C ASP A 130 -15.91 1.30 -4.10
N THR A 131 -15.27 0.71 -3.09
CA THR A 131 -13.84 0.40 -3.11
C THR A 131 -13.54 -0.84 -2.26
N TYR A 132 -12.28 -1.26 -2.21
CA TYR A 132 -11.82 -2.34 -1.36
C TYR A 132 -10.41 -2.08 -0.83
N GLU A 133 -10.11 -2.68 0.31
CA GLU A 133 -8.75 -2.78 0.86
C GLU A 133 -8.30 -4.25 0.77
N ILE A 134 -6.98 -4.46 0.68
CA ILE A 134 -6.36 -5.78 0.56
C ILE A 134 -5.30 -5.94 1.64
N GLU A 135 -5.34 -7.06 2.35
CA GLU A 135 -4.32 -7.47 3.31
C GLU A 135 -3.82 -8.87 2.97
N THR A 136 -2.54 -9.13 3.27
CA THR A 136 -1.92 -10.45 3.10
C THR A 136 -1.45 -10.96 4.45
N ASP A 137 -1.78 -12.20 4.78
CA ASP A 137 -1.26 -12.90 5.96
C ASP A 137 -0.35 -14.06 5.52
N VAL A 138 0.81 -14.17 6.16
CA VAL A 138 1.78 -15.23 5.92
C VAL A 138 2.12 -15.88 7.25
N SER A 139 1.99 -17.20 7.32
CA SER A 139 2.25 -17.99 8.51
C SER A 139 3.05 -19.26 8.18
N ASN A 140 4.17 -19.47 8.87
CA ASN A 140 5.03 -20.66 8.74
C ASN A 140 4.95 -21.52 10.02
N PHE A 141 4.95 -22.87 9.87
CA PHE A 141 4.77 -23.82 10.98
C PHE A 141 5.78 -24.98 11.02
#